data_AF-A0A2M9P9T0-F1
#
_entry.id   AF-A0A2M9P9T0-F1
#
_cell.length_a   1.000
_cell.length_b   1.000
_cell.length_c   1.000
_cell.angle_alpha   90.00
_cell.angle_beta   90.00
_cell.angle_gamma   90.00
#
_symmetry.space_group_name_H-M   'P 1'
#
loop_
_entity.id
_entity.type
_entity.pdbx_description
1 polymer ?
#
loop_
_entity_poly.entity_id
_entity_poly.type
_entity_poly.pdbx_seq_one_letter_code
_entity_poly.pdbx_strand_id
1 'polypeptide(L)' 'MERSAIMTTMGDLKLFGMRSAYDEIVATAVKRQHEPQRVVSDLLTAELSEKQARSIKYQIAIAKLPLAKEIDEFAFE' A
#
# COMPACT_ATOMS: atom_id res chain seq x y z
N MET A 1 12.48 -14.98 16.05
CA MET A 1 13.17 -13.90 15.31
C MET A 1 12.92 -12.61 16.06
N GLU A 2 13.96 -11.79 16.26
CA GLU A 2 13.81 -10.46 16.87
C GLU A 2 12.98 -9.53 15.97
N ARG A 3 12.17 -8.63 16.55
CA ARG A 3 11.38 -7.64 15.80
C ARG A 3 12.25 -6.88 14.79
N SER A 4 13.48 -6.53 15.19
CA SER A 4 14.42 -5.84 14.32
C SER A 4 14.76 -6.63 13.06
N ALA A 5 14.98 -7.94 13.17
CA ALA A 5 15.26 -8.80 12.02
C ALA A 5 14.05 -8.87 11.08
N ILE A 6 12.83 -8.96 11.64
CA ILE A 6 11.59 -8.96 10.86
C ILE A 6 11.45 -7.64 10.07
N MET A 7 11.69 -6.50 10.71
CA MET A 7 11.63 -5.17 10.06
C MET A 7 12.66 -5.03 8.93
N THR A 8 13.88 -5.54 9.13
CA THR A 8 14.91 -5.54 8.09
C THR A 8 14.49 -6.41 6.92
N THR A 9 14.08 -7.65 7.15
CA THR A 9 13.64 -8.57 6.08
C THR A 9 12.42 -8.02 5.32
N MET A 10 11.46 -7.40 6.01
CA MET A 10 10.33 -6.72 5.35
C MET A 10 10.80 -5.56 4.46
N GLY A 11 11.82 -4.81 4.88
CA GLY A 11 12.48 -3.79 4.07
C GLY A 11 13.12 -4.37 2.81
N ASP A 12 13.90 -5.44 2.95
CA ASP A 12 14.59 -6.11 1.85
C ASP A 12 13.60 -6.68 0.82
N LEU A 13 12.49 -7.24 1.30
CA LEU A 13 11.39 -7.76 0.47
C LEU A 13 10.45 -6.68 -0.06
N LYS A 14 10.70 -5.40 0.25
CA LYS A 14 9.86 -4.26 -0.16
C LYS A 14 8.40 -4.36 0.30
N LEU A 15 8.17 -4.98 1.45
CA LEU A 15 6.87 -5.16 2.09
C LEU A 15 6.49 -3.92 2.92
N PHE A 16 6.27 -2.80 2.23
CA PHE A 16 6.10 -1.49 2.86
C PHE A 16 4.79 -1.38 3.65
N GLY A 17 3.71 -1.98 3.16
CA GLY A 17 2.41 -1.95 3.83
C GLY A 17 2.44 -2.79 5.10
N MET A 18 3.04 -3.98 5.03
CA MET A 18 3.25 -4.82 6.23
C MET A 18 4.09 -4.10 7.27
N ARG A 19 5.22 -3.51 6.85
CA ARG A 19 6.14 -2.82 7.76
C ARG A 19 5.47 -1.64 8.47
N SER A 20 4.63 -0.88 7.76
CA SER A 20 3.92 0.25 8.34
C SER A 20 2.81 -0.17 9.32
N ALA A 21 2.13 -1.29 9.05
CA ALA A 21 0.99 -1.75 9.84
C ALA A 21 1.37 -2.75 10.95
N TYR A 22 2.63 -3.19 11.00
CA TYR A 22 3.08 -4.30 11.85
C TYR A 22 2.76 -4.09 13.33
N ASP A 23 3.19 -2.97 13.92
CA ASP A 23 3.03 -2.75 15.36
C ASP A 23 1.56 -2.68 15.77
N GLU A 24 0.72 -2.05 14.94
CA GLU A 24 -0.71 -1.92 15.19
C GLU A 24 -1.43 -3.26 15.10
N ILE A 25 -1.15 -4.05 14.06
CA ILE A 25 -1.76 -5.37 13.84
C ILE A 25 -1.33 -6.33 14.95
N VAL A 26 -0.04 -6.36 15.29
CA VAL A 26 0.48 -7.22 16.37
C VAL A 26 -0.08 -6.81 17.73
N ALA A 27 -0.13 -5.51 18.04
CA ALA A 27 -0.73 -5.03 19.29
C ALA A 27 -2.22 -5.41 19.39
N THR A 28 -2.95 -5.31 18.28
CA THR A 28 -4.37 -5.70 18.21
C THR A 28 -4.54 -7.21 18.34
N ALA A 29 -3.68 -7.99 17.68
CA ALA A 29 -3.70 -9.44 17.73
C ALA A 29 -3.46 -9.97 19.16
N VAL A 30 -2.51 -9.37 19.90
CA VAL A 30 -2.26 -9.73 21.29
C VAL A 30 -3.46 -9.38 22.18
N LYS A 31 -4.04 -8.19 22.02
CA LYS A 31 -5.20 -7.75 22.81
C LYS A 31 -6.44 -8.60 22.58
N ARG A 32 -6.66 -9.05 21.35
CA ARG A 32 -7.88 -9.77 20.93
C ARG A 32 -7.66 -11.27 20.76
N GLN A 33 -6.49 -11.78 21.11
CA GLN A 33 -6.08 -13.19 20.93
C GLN A 33 -6.39 -13.70 19.52
N HIS A 34 -6.03 -12.91 18.50
CA HIS A 34 -6.25 -13.32 17.12
C HIS A 34 -5.43 -14.58 16.81
N GLU A 35 -6.07 -15.55 16.16
CA GLU A 35 -5.41 -16.70 15.58
C GLU A 35 -4.26 -16.24 14.66
N PRO A 36 -3.10 -16.92 14.66
CA PRO A 36 -1.95 -16.53 13.83
C PRO A 36 -2.30 -16.36 12.35
N GLN A 37 -3.22 -17.20 11.83
CA GLN A 37 -3.71 -17.11 10.46
C GLN A 37 -4.36 -15.76 10.15
N ARG A 38 -5.09 -15.20 11.12
CA ARG A 38 -5.73 -13.88 10.98
C ARG A 38 -4.70 -12.76 10.97
N VAL A 39 -3.68 -12.84 11.82
CA VAL A 39 -2.58 -11.85 11.83
C VAL A 39 -1.86 -11.82 10.48
N VAL A 40 -1.58 -13.00 9.91
CA VAL A 40 -0.97 -13.10 8.59
C VAL A 40 -1.90 -12.53 7.51
N SER A 41 -3.20 -12.83 7.58
CA SER A 41 -4.19 -12.25 6.66
C SER A 41 -4.19 -10.72 6.73
N ASP A 42 -4.26 -10.15 7.93
CA ASP A 42 -4.31 -8.70 8.13
C ASP A 42 -3.04 -8.01 7.59
N LEU A 43 -1.87 -8.61 7.80
CA LEU A 43 -0.61 -8.14 7.24
C LEU A 43 -0.61 -8.19 5.69
N LEU A 44 -1.09 -9.29 5.10
CA LEU A 44 -1.18 -9.45 3.65
C LEU A 44 -2.15 -8.43 3.03
N THR A 45 -3.28 -8.17 3.68
CA THR A 45 -4.23 -7.15 3.25
C THR A 45 -3.59 -5.77 3.27
N ALA A 46 -2.86 -5.41 4.33
CA ALA A 46 -2.15 -4.13 4.41
C ALA A 46 -1.15 -3.95 3.26
N GLU A 47 -0.41 -5.00 2.91
CA GLU A 47 0.52 -4.97 1.78
C GLU A 47 -0.18 -4.79 0.43
N LEU A 48 -1.30 -5.48 0.22
CA LEU A 48 -2.08 -5.37 -1.00
C LEU A 48 -2.63 -3.96 -1.18
N SER A 49 -3.18 -3.37 -0.12
CA SER A 49 -3.70 -2.00 -0.14
C SER A 49 -2.60 -0.98 -0.46
N GLU A 50 -1.41 -1.11 0.14
CA GLU A 50 -0.27 -0.23 -0.15
C GLU A 50 0.19 -0.36 -1.61
N LYS A 51 0.28 -1.58 -2.15
CA LYS A 51 0.62 -1.82 -3.57
C LYS A 51 -0.41 -1.21 -4.50
N GLN A 52 -1.70 -1.35 -4.18
CA GLN A 52 -2.77 -0.77 -4.99
C GLN A 52 -2.73 0.76 -4.96
N ALA A 53 -2.57 1.37 -3.78
CA ALA A 53 -2.42 2.81 -3.64
C ALA A 53 -1.23 3.35 -4.45
N ARG A 54 -0.09 2.65 -4.42
CA ARG A 54 1.09 2.99 -5.22
C ARG A 54 0.85 2.88 -6.72
N SER A 55 0.15 1.83 -7.15
CA SER A 55 -0.23 1.64 -8.55
C SER A 55 -1.16 2.77 -9.03
N ILE A 56 -2.17 3.13 -8.23
CA ILE A 56 -3.09 4.25 -8.54
C ILE A 56 -2.30 5.56 -8.62
N LYS A 57 -1.41 5.82 -7.65
CA LYS A 57 -0.56 7.03 -7.67
C LYS A 57 0.30 7.10 -8.93
N TYR A 58 0.89 5.98 -9.33
CA TYR A 58 1.66 5.87 -10.57
C TYR A 58 0.79 6.12 -11.81
N GLN A 59 -0.39 5.51 -11.88
CA GLN A 59 -1.34 5.71 -12.97
C GLN A 59 -1.80 7.16 -13.06
N ILE A 60 -2.14 7.81 -11.94
CA ILE A 60 -2.52 9.23 -11.90
C ILE A 60 -1.35 10.13 -12.34
N ALA A 61 -0.13 9.83 -11.91
CA ALA A 61 1.03 10.63 -12.30
C ALA A 61 1.35 10.55 -13.80
N ILE A 62 1.08 9.40 -14.43
CA ILE A 62 1.32 9.18 -15.88
C ILE A 62 0.12 9.57 -16.72
N ALA A 63 -1.08 9.48 -16.17
CA ALA A 63 -2.27 10.10 -16.73
C ALA A 63 -2.03 11.60 -16.73
N LYS A 64 -1.36 12.08 -17.78
CA LYS A 64 -1.39 13.48 -18.21
C LYS A 64 -2.86 13.77 -18.47
N LEU A 65 -3.61 14.11 -17.41
CA LEU A 65 -5.00 14.50 -17.49
C LEU A 65 -5.08 15.41 -18.70
N PRO A 66 -5.96 15.14 -19.68
CA PRO A 66 -6.03 15.99 -20.86
C PRO A 66 -6.20 17.42 -20.33
N LEU A 67 -5.22 18.27 -20.67
CA LEU A 67 -5.31 19.69 -20.37
C LEU A 67 -6.69 20.13 -20.86
N ALA A 68 -7.41 20.95 -20.08
CA ALA A 68 -8.63 21.55 -20.59
C ALA A 68 -8.25 22.24 -21.90
N LYS A 69 -8.66 21.66 -23.03
CA LYS A 69 -8.49 22.30 -24.31
C LYS A 69 -9.27 23.60 -24.21
N GLU A 70 -8.58 24.72 -24.36
CA GLU A 70 -9.26 25.99 -24.53
C GLU A 70 -10.09 25.92 -25.81
N ILE A 71 -11.17 26.69 -25.88
CA ILE A 71 -12.12 26.64 -27.02
C ILE A 71 -11.41 26.90 -28.37
N ASP A 72 -10.25 27.56 -28.36
CA ASP A 72 -9.43 27.85 -29.55
C ASP A 72 -8.64 26.64 -30.10
N GLU A 73 -8.47 25.57 -29.33
CA GLU A 73 -7.78 24.34 -29.75
C GLU A 73 -8.71 23.33 -30.46
N PHE A 74 -10.00 23.65 -30.60
CA PHE A 74 -10.95 22.85 -31.36
C PHE A 74 -11.06 23.40 -32.79
N ALA A 75 -10.38 22.73 -33.74
CA ALA A 75 -10.68 22.90 -35.16
C ALA A 75 -11.96 22.14 -35.48
N PHE A 76 -13.03 22.87 -35.79
CA PHE A 76 -14.27 22.31 -36.31
C PHE A 76 -14.20 22.36 -37.85
N GLU A 77 -14.18 21.18 -38.49
CA GLU A 77 -14.42 21.04 -39.94
C GLU A 77 -15.91 21.16 -40.29
#